data_AF-A0AAV7JHQ6-F1
#
_entry.id   AF-A0AAV7JHQ6-F1
#
_cell.length_a   1.000
_cell.length_b   1.000
_cell.length_c   1.000
_cell.angle_alpha   90.00
_cell.angle_beta   90.00
_cell.angle_gamma   90.00
#
_symmetry.space_group_name_H-M   'P 1'
#
loop_
_entity.id
_entity.type
_entity.pdbx_description
1 polymer ?
#
loop_
_entity_poly.entity_id
_entity_poly.type
_entity_poly.pdbx_seq_one_letter_code
_entity_poly.pdbx_strand_id
1 'polypeptide(L)'
;MHRNCRTHPDNFCYVCGHFCVKSQRRPITNQLKNIYKVYFECPLGDQDKSWAPHVICTSCSSGQRDWLNKREVSMPFAIPIVWREQKNHLDDCYFCLIDITGFSAKNKHALVYPDLDSVRRPIPHDISLPIPFPKP
;
A
#
# COMPACT_ATOMS: atom_id res chain seq x y z
N MET A 1 -3.47 22.46 16.19
CA MET A 1 -3.11 21.21 15.50
C MET A 1 -4.36 20.70 14.78
N HIS A 2 -4.31 20.40 13.48
CA HIS A 2 -5.47 19.80 12.81
C HIS A 2 -5.76 18.42 13.42
N ARG A 3 -7.03 18.12 13.67
CA ARG A 3 -7.47 16.81 14.19
C ARG A 3 -7.60 15.74 13.10
N ASN A 4 -7.52 16.15 11.83
CA ASN A 4 -7.77 15.30 10.66
C ASN A 4 -6.66 15.50 9.63
N CYS A 5 -6.44 14.45 8.83
CA CYS A 5 -5.53 14.51 7.68
C CYS A 5 -5.99 15.53 6.64
N ARG A 6 -5.05 16.28 6.07
CA ARG A 6 -5.31 17.15 4.90
C ARG A 6 -5.63 16.33 3.64
N THR A 7 -4.94 15.20 3.51
CA THR A 7 -5.09 14.26 2.39
C THR A 7 -5.84 13.02 2.86
N HIS A 8 -6.87 12.62 2.13
CA HIS A 8 -7.64 11.41 2.43
C HIS A 8 -6.75 10.15 2.27
N PRO A 9 -6.76 9.17 3.20
CA PRO A 9 -5.95 7.95 3.13
C PRO A 9 -6.10 7.17 1.81
N ASP A 10 -7.32 7.09 1.26
CA ASP A 10 -7.58 6.44 -0.04
C ASP A 10 -6.94 7.11 -1.27
N ASN A 11 -6.19 8.21 -1.09
CA ASN A 11 -5.27 8.66 -2.12
C ASN A 11 -4.04 7.74 -2.24
N PHE A 12 -3.82 6.83 -1.29
CA PHE A 12 -2.66 5.94 -1.23
C PHE A 12 -3.08 4.48 -1.28
N CYS A 13 -2.23 3.63 -1.83
CA CYS A 13 -2.48 2.20 -1.89
C CYS A 13 -2.17 1.55 -0.53
N TYR A 14 -3.10 0.76 0.01
CA TYR A 14 -2.87 0.01 1.25
C TYR A 14 -1.65 -0.92 1.16
N VAL A 15 -1.38 -1.55 0.01
CA VAL A 15 -0.33 -2.58 -0.10
C VAL A 15 1.09 -2.01 -0.30
N CYS A 16 1.25 -0.94 -1.10
CA CYS A 16 2.57 -0.37 -1.41
C CYS A 16 2.78 1.06 -0.90
N GLY A 17 1.75 1.73 -0.38
CA GLY A 17 1.83 3.11 0.11
C GLY A 17 1.94 4.18 -0.95
N HIS A 18 1.97 3.83 -2.24
CA HIS A 18 2.12 4.83 -3.29
C HIS A 18 0.83 5.61 -3.56
N PHE A 19 1.01 6.85 -4.01
CA PHE A 19 -0.10 7.68 -4.47
C PHE A 19 -0.85 7.05 -5.65
N CYS A 20 -2.17 7.15 -5.58
CA CYS A 20 -3.15 6.57 -6.48
C CYS A 20 -4.11 7.66 -6.95
N VAL A 21 -4.02 8.01 -8.24
CA VAL A 21 -5.08 8.79 -8.88
C VAL A 21 -6.38 7.98 -8.90
N LYS A 22 -7.53 8.66 -8.94
CA LYS A 22 -8.86 8.04 -8.79
C LYS A 22 -9.10 6.85 -9.73
N SER A 23 -8.67 6.94 -10.99
CA SER A 23 -8.83 5.87 -11.99
C SER A 23 -8.01 4.59 -11.71
N GLN A 24 -6.96 4.71 -10.89
CA GLN A 24 -6.07 3.61 -10.51
C GLN A 24 -6.45 2.97 -9.18
N ARG A 25 -7.45 3.49 -8.48
CA ARG A 25 -7.91 2.90 -7.22
C ARG A 25 -8.79 1.69 -7.50
N ARG A 26 -8.66 0.67 -6.68
CA ARG A 26 -9.44 -0.56 -6.72
C ARG A 26 -9.94 -0.87 -5.31
N PRO A 27 -11.18 -1.37 -5.18
CA PRO A 27 -11.69 -1.80 -3.89
C PRO A 27 -10.93 -3.05 -3.42
N ILE A 28 -10.81 -3.19 -2.11
CA ILE A 28 -10.19 -4.35 -1.48
C ILE A 28 -11.24 -5.47 -1.34
N THR A 29 -11.32 -6.34 -2.34
CA THR A 29 -12.26 -7.46 -2.37
C THR A 29 -11.79 -8.62 -1.48
N ASN A 30 -12.71 -9.51 -1.08
CA ASN A 30 -12.36 -10.71 -0.30
C ASN A 30 -11.33 -11.60 -1.01
N GLN A 31 -11.41 -11.70 -2.34
CA GLN A 31 -10.41 -12.42 -3.14
C GLN A 31 -9.01 -11.81 -2.95
N LEU A 32 -8.88 -10.48 -3.01
CA LEU A 32 -7.59 -9.81 -2.83
C LEU A 32 -7.08 -9.95 -1.38
N LYS A 33 -7.96 -9.92 -0.38
CA LYS A 33 -7.58 -10.21 1.02
C LYS A 33 -7.01 -11.61 1.18
N ASN A 34 -7.61 -12.60 0.50
CA ASN A 34 -7.12 -13.98 0.52
C ASN A 34 -5.76 -14.10 -0.16
N ILE A 35 -5.59 -13.50 -1.34
CA ILE A 35 -4.30 -13.52 -2.05
C ILE A 35 -3.20 -12.83 -1.21
N TYR A 36 -3.50 -11.65 -0.67
CA TYR A 36 -2.60 -10.94 0.24
C TYR A 36 -2.17 -11.82 1.41
N LYS A 37 -3.12 -12.52 2.06
CA LYS A 37 -2.83 -13.41 3.18
C LYS A 37 -1.91 -14.57 2.80
N VAL A 38 -2.09 -15.16 1.63
CA VAL A 38 -1.23 -16.27 1.19
C VAL A 38 0.15 -15.76 0.77
N TYR A 39 0.23 -14.60 0.11
CA TYR A 39 1.49 -14.01 -0.34
C TYR A 39 2.35 -13.53 0.82
N PHE A 40 1.80 -12.68 1.70
CA PHE A 40 2.52 -12.03 2.80
C PHE A 40 2.45 -12.82 4.11
N GLU A 41 1.80 -13.99 4.10
CA GLU A 41 1.58 -14.86 5.27
C GLU A 41 0.92 -14.15 6.46
N CYS A 42 0.18 -13.07 6.19
CA CYS A 42 -0.44 -12.21 7.18
C CYS A 42 -1.79 -11.67 6.66
N PRO A 43 -2.86 -11.64 7.47
CA PRO A 43 -4.14 -11.07 7.05
C PRO A 43 -4.03 -9.57 6.76
N LEU A 44 -4.84 -9.09 5.81
CA LEU A 44 -4.97 -7.66 5.52
C LEU A 44 -5.76 -7.00 6.67
N GLY A 45 -5.06 -6.17 7.47
CA GLY A 45 -5.57 -5.58 8.70
C GLY A 45 -6.14 -4.16 8.56
N ASP A 46 -6.62 -3.62 9.68
CA ASP A 46 -7.02 -2.21 9.88
C ASP A 46 -8.06 -1.66 8.90
N GLN A 47 -8.82 -2.52 8.23
CA GLN A 47 -9.87 -2.12 7.28
C GLN A 47 -11.14 -1.59 7.96
N ASP A 48 -11.21 -1.67 9.28
CA ASP A 48 -12.21 -1.02 10.14
C ASP A 48 -11.73 0.36 10.64
N LYS A 49 -10.46 0.71 10.38
CA LYS A 49 -9.83 1.94 10.89
C LYS A 49 -9.86 3.04 9.85
N SER A 50 -10.52 4.14 10.18
CA SER A 50 -10.61 5.33 9.31
C SER A 50 -9.26 5.95 8.93
N TRP A 51 -8.22 5.71 9.72
CA TRP A 51 -6.87 6.19 9.45
C TRP A 51 -6.09 5.34 8.44
N ALA A 52 -6.52 4.12 8.13
CA ALA A 52 -5.86 3.28 7.14
C ALA A 52 -6.43 3.51 5.73
N PRO A 53 -5.68 3.24 4.65
CA PRO A 53 -6.26 3.21 3.31
C PRO A 53 -7.21 2.03 3.11
N HIS A 54 -8.34 2.26 2.43
CA HIS A 54 -9.34 1.23 2.12
C HIS A 54 -9.34 0.84 0.63
N VAL A 55 -8.29 1.26 -0.09
CA VAL A 55 -8.12 0.99 -1.53
C VAL A 55 -6.73 0.46 -1.82
N ILE A 56 -6.60 -0.25 -2.94
CA ILE A 56 -5.31 -0.63 -3.52
C ILE A 56 -5.15 -0.05 -4.91
N CYS A 57 -3.91 0.14 -5.36
CA CYS A 57 -3.66 0.56 -6.73
C CYS A 57 -3.87 -0.59 -7.73
N THR A 58 -4.14 -0.24 -8.98
CA THR A 58 -4.24 -1.21 -10.09
C THR A 58 -3.02 -2.13 -10.16
N SER A 59 -1.80 -1.60 -9.98
CA SER A 59 -0.57 -2.41 -10.06
C SER A 59 -0.50 -3.48 -8.97
N CYS A 60 -0.82 -3.17 -7.70
CA CYS A 60 -0.87 -4.17 -6.63
C CYS A 60 -2.03 -5.15 -6.83
N SER A 61 -3.17 -4.67 -7.32
CA SER A 61 -4.34 -5.51 -7.61
C SER A 61 -4.05 -6.52 -8.72
N SER A 62 -3.39 -6.10 -9.79
CA SER A 62 -2.96 -6.97 -10.87
C SER A 62 -1.83 -7.89 -10.43
N GLY A 63 -0.78 -7.37 -9.78
CA GLY A 63 0.36 -8.16 -9.32
C GLY A 63 -0.02 -9.31 -8.39
N GLN A 64 -0.96 -9.09 -7.46
CA GLN A 64 -1.52 -10.17 -6.64
C GLN A 64 -2.21 -11.25 -7.48
N ARG A 65 -3.07 -10.86 -8.43
CA ARG A 65 -3.77 -11.82 -9.30
C ARG A 65 -2.82 -12.54 -10.24
N ASP A 66 -1.85 -11.83 -10.80
CA ASP A 66 -0.88 -12.39 -11.72
C ASP A 66 0.00 -13.43 -11.02
N TRP A 67 0.46 -13.13 -9.80
CA TRP A 67 1.17 -14.09 -8.96
C TRP A 67 0.32 -15.33 -8.67
N LEU A 68 -0.94 -15.17 -8.23
CA LEU A 68 -1.83 -16.31 -7.95
C LEU A 68 -1.98 -17.22 -9.18
N ASN A 69 -2.10 -16.59 -10.36
CA ASN A 69 -2.23 -17.29 -11.64
C ASN A 69 -0.88 -17.78 -12.21
N LYS A 70 0.19 -17.78 -11.41
CA LYS A 70 1.53 -18.27 -11.78
C LYS A 70 2.10 -17.60 -13.04
N ARG A 71 1.78 -16.33 -13.25
CA ARG A 71 2.44 -15.51 -14.28
C ARG A 71 3.83 -15.12 -13.77
N GLU A 72 4.75 -14.80 -14.69
CA GLU A 72 6.15 -14.39 -14.38
C GLU A 72 6.26 -13.04 -13.65
N VAL A 73 5.19 -12.54 -13.02
CA VAL A 73 5.16 -11.25 -12.34
C VAL A 73 4.72 -11.46 -10.89
N SER A 74 5.55 -11.00 -9.97
CA SER A 74 5.28 -10.98 -8.53
C SER A 74 5.16 -9.55 -8.01
N MET A 75 4.88 -9.41 -6.72
CA MET A 75 5.06 -8.12 -6.05
C MET A 75 6.58 -7.79 -6.00
N PRO A 76 6.97 -6.50 -6.07
CA PRO A 76 8.38 -6.11 -6.00
C PRO A 76 8.93 -6.11 -4.57
N PHE A 77 8.15 -6.52 -3.58
CA PHE A 77 8.49 -6.50 -2.17
C PHE A 77 7.92 -7.72 -1.45
N ALA A 78 8.70 -8.22 -0.49
CA ALA A 78 8.35 -9.35 0.35
C ALA A 78 7.50 -8.94 1.55
N ILE A 79 7.73 -7.72 2.06
CA ILE A 79 6.96 -7.17 3.17
C ILE A 79 6.23 -5.94 2.62
N PRO A 80 4.89 -5.89 2.74
CA PRO A 80 4.12 -4.76 2.26
C PRO A 80 4.36 -3.56 3.16
N ILE A 81 3.83 -2.39 2.77
CA ILE A 81 3.86 -1.25 3.68
C ILE A 81 3.11 -1.61 4.98
N VAL A 82 3.68 -1.23 6.12
CA VAL A 82 3.06 -1.46 7.43
C VAL A 82 2.45 -0.15 7.92
N TRP A 83 1.16 -0.18 8.20
CA TRP A 83 0.42 0.96 8.75
C TRP A 83 0.25 0.83 10.26
N ARG A 84 0.35 1.95 10.95
CA ARG A 84 0.00 2.17 12.35
C ARG A 84 -0.70 3.52 12.45
N GLU A 85 -1.50 3.70 13.50
CA GLU A 85 -2.15 4.98 13.73
C GLU A 85 -1.11 6.09 13.96
N GLN A 86 -1.28 7.22 13.26
CA GLN A 86 -0.44 8.39 13.43
C GLN A 86 -0.50 8.93 14.86
N LYS A 87 0.66 9.27 15.45
CA LYS A 87 0.70 9.98 16.73
C LYS A 87 0.17 11.40 16.60
N ASN A 88 0.39 12.04 15.45
CA ASN A 88 -0.04 13.40 15.17
C ASN A 88 -0.02 13.72 13.65
N HIS A 89 -0.53 14.89 13.26
CA HIS A 89 -0.65 15.32 11.86
C HIS A 89 0.45 16.29 11.38
N LEU A 90 1.52 16.49 12.14
CA LEU A 90 2.63 17.38 11.79
C LEU A 90 3.83 16.61 11.25
N ASP A 91 4.32 15.61 11.98
CA ASP A 91 5.56 14.88 11.66
C ASP A 91 5.39 13.36 11.61
N ASP A 92 4.28 12.82 12.12
CA ASP A 92 4.01 11.38 12.13
C ASP A 92 2.73 11.03 11.35
N CYS A 93 2.43 11.77 10.27
CA CYS A 93 1.30 11.45 9.39
C CYS A 93 1.73 11.37 7.93
N TYR A 94 1.89 10.14 7.44
CA TYR A 94 2.30 9.84 6.06
C TYR A 94 1.47 10.59 5.01
N PHE A 95 0.15 10.66 5.20
CA PHE A 95 -0.76 11.34 4.26
C PHE A 95 -0.58 12.86 4.24
N CYS A 96 -0.22 13.47 5.37
CA CYS A 96 -0.04 14.92 5.47
C CYS A 96 1.33 15.38 4.99
N LEU A 97 2.35 14.52 5.13
CA LEU A 97 3.73 14.85 4.74
C LEU A 97 3.96 14.75 3.22
N ILE A 98 3.14 14.00 2.50
CA ILE A 98 3.26 13.86 1.05
C ILE A 98 2.36 14.89 0.38
N ASP A 99 2.96 15.92 -0.21
CA ASP A 99 2.24 16.85 -1.07
C ASP A 99 1.95 16.20 -2.42
N ILE A 100 0.68 15.85 -2.64
CA ILE A 100 0.20 15.25 -3.88
C ILE A 100 -0.34 16.29 -4.87
N THR A 101 -0.28 17.57 -4.53
CA THR A 101 -0.81 18.66 -5.38
C THR A 101 -0.06 18.71 -6.71
N GLY A 102 -0.81 18.75 -7.82
CA GLY A 102 -0.22 18.77 -9.17
C GLY A 102 0.32 17.42 -9.68
N PHE A 103 0.22 16.35 -8.88
CA PHE A 103 0.60 15.01 -9.32
C PHE A 103 -0.53 14.29 -10.06
N SER A 104 -0.13 13.54 -11.08
CA SER A 104 -0.96 12.79 -12.01
C SER A 104 -0.39 11.39 -12.19
N ALA A 105 -1.08 10.53 -12.95
CA ALA A 105 -0.56 9.21 -13.29
C ALA A 105 0.82 9.24 -13.98
N LYS A 106 1.14 10.33 -14.69
CA LYS A 106 2.38 10.44 -15.49
C LYS A 106 3.60 10.82 -14.65
N ASN A 107 3.43 11.73 -13.68
CA ASN A 107 4.54 12.32 -12.91
C ASN A 107 4.60 11.87 -11.44
N LYS A 108 3.65 11.04 -10.95
CA LYS A 108 3.66 10.55 -9.56
C LYS A 108 4.89 9.73 -9.15
N HIS A 109 5.71 9.31 -10.10
CA HIS A 109 6.98 8.62 -9.81
C HIS A 109 8.01 9.55 -9.15
N ALA A 110 7.85 10.87 -9.28
CA ALA A 110 8.70 11.86 -8.63
C ALA A 110 8.31 12.15 -7.16
N LEU A 111 7.22 11.56 -6.65
CA LEU A 111 6.86 11.67 -5.25
C LEU A 111 7.89 10.93 -4.37
N VAL A 112 8.32 11.58 -3.30
CA VAL A 112 9.16 10.99 -2.26
C VAL A 112 8.30 10.53 -1.10
N TYR A 113 8.50 9.29 -0.67
CA TYR A 113 7.72 8.67 0.39
C TYR A 113 8.56 8.57 1.68
N PRO A 114 8.11 9.17 2.80
CA PRO A 114 8.85 9.14 4.06
C PRO A 114 8.78 7.76 4.74
N ASP A 115 9.74 7.48 5.62
CA ASP A 115 9.67 6.38 6.58
C ASP A 115 9.38 6.97 7.97
N LEU A 116 8.29 6.53 8.62
CA LEU A 116 7.72 7.17 9.82
C LEU A 116 7.40 6.12 10.88
N ASP A 117 7.32 6.51 12.16
CA ASP A 117 6.90 5.59 13.22
C ASP A 117 5.54 4.98 12.91
N SER A 118 4.59 5.79 12.45
CA SER A 118 3.29 5.33 11.99
C SER A 118 3.32 4.49 10.71
N VAL A 119 4.33 4.63 9.85
CA VAL A 119 4.34 3.96 8.53
C VAL A 119 5.73 3.46 8.17
N ARG A 120 5.89 2.14 8.07
CA ARG A 120 7.15 1.51 7.63
C ARG A 120 7.07 1.12 6.16
N ARG A 121 8.04 1.58 5.37
CA ARG A 121 8.07 1.33 3.92
C ARG A 121 8.16 -0.16 3.57
N PRO A 122 7.65 -0.59 2.39
CA PRO A 122 7.80 -1.97 1.92
C PRO A 122 9.26 -2.40 1.85
N ILE A 123 9.53 -3.66 2.17
CA ILE A 123 10.87 -4.26 2.09
C ILE A 123 10.96 -5.11 0.82
N PRO A 124 11.90 -4.79 -0.11
CA PRO A 124 12.10 -5.55 -1.34
C PRO A 124 12.36 -7.04 -1.09
N HIS A 125 12.12 -7.86 -2.11
CA HIS A 125 12.61 -9.24 -2.09
C HIS A 125 14.14 -9.29 -2.16
N ASP A 126 14.71 -10.26 -1.46
CA ASP A 126 16.12 -10.63 -1.55
C ASP A 126 16.28 -12.13 -1.27
N ILE A 127 17.52 -12.59 -1.07
CA ILE A 127 17.83 -14.00 -0.80
C ILE A 127 17.18 -14.49 0.51
N SER A 128 17.09 -13.63 1.52
CA SER A 128 16.45 -13.93 2.81
C SER A 128 14.92 -13.82 2.77
N LEU A 129 14.41 -13.02 1.84
CA LEU A 129 12.99 -12.77 1.62
C LEU A 129 12.59 -13.12 0.18
N PRO A 130 12.58 -14.41 -0.21
CA PRO A 130 12.28 -14.81 -1.57
C PRO A 130 10.81 -14.59 -1.93
N ILE A 131 10.51 -14.63 -3.23
CA ILE A 131 9.13 -14.61 -3.71
C ILE A 131 8.45 -15.92 -3.29
N PRO A 132 7.30 -15.87 -2.59
CA PRO A 132 6.58 -17.07 -2.19
C PRO A 132 6.00 -17.80 -3.42
N PHE A 133 5.93 -19.12 -3.36
CA PHE A 133 5.20 -19.89 -4.38
C PHE A 133 3.69 -19.84 -4.11
N PRO A 134 2.84 -19.66 -5.14
CA PRO A 134 1.39 -19.74 -4.98
C PRO A 134 1.01 -21.11 -4.42
N LYS A 135 0.44 -21.14 -3.21
CA LYS A 135 -0.07 -22.37 -2.58
C LYS A 135 -1.33 -22.83 -3.35
N PRO A 136 -1.44 -24.11 -3.73
CA PRO A 136 -2.60 -24.64 -4.45
C PRO A 136 -3.89 -24.59 -3.62
#